data_AF-A0A0F8YKX7-F1
#
_entry.id   AF-A0A0F8YKX7-F1
#
_cell.length_a   1.000
_cell.length_b   1.000
_cell.length_c   1.000
_cell.angle_alpha   90.00
_cell.angle_beta   90.00
_cell.angle_gamma   90.00
#
_symmetry.space_group_name_H-M   'P 1'
#
loop_
_entity.id
_entity.type
_entity.pdbx_description
1 polymer ?
#
loop_
_entity_poly.entity_id
_entity_poly.type
_entity_poly.pdbx_seq_one_letter_code
_entity_poly.pdbx_strand_id
1 'polypeptide(L)'
;VQDAKKRFSNLNGCSFDKGCYSPHNIIKLSELLDSVTLPKKGKLSAADKEIEYSEEFIRERKKHPAVESAINALENHGLDLCPDHGIDGFNRYVALAVTARNIQILGNIIQEKELRKQKRRKKHRLAA
;
A
#
# COMPACT_ATOMS: atom_id res chain seq x y z
N VAL A 1 -2.32 4.40 16.07
CA VAL A 1 -1.02 5.10 15.89
C VAL A 1 -0.16 5.05 17.16
N GLN A 2 -0.65 5.52 18.31
CA GLN A 2 0.13 5.50 19.56
C GLN A 2 0.68 4.11 19.92
N ASP A 3 -0.16 3.07 19.90
CA ASP A 3 0.32 1.70 20.22
C ASP A 3 1.29 1.15 19.18
N ALA A 4 1.13 1.53 17.91
CA ALA A 4 2.09 1.19 16.87
C ALA A 4 3.44 1.89 17.13
N LYS A 5 3.42 3.17 17.54
CA LYS A 5 4.64 3.93 17.87
C LYS A 5 5.35 3.41 19.14
N LYS A 6 4.60 2.85 20.10
CA LYS A 6 5.18 2.13 21.25
C LYS A 6 5.95 0.88 20.82
N ARG A 7 5.42 0.15 19.83
CA ARG A 7 6.04 -1.09 19.32
C ARG A 7 7.16 -0.83 18.30
N PHE A 8 7.01 0.25 17.53
CA PHE A 8 7.91 0.67 16.46
C PHE A 8 8.30 2.12 16.71
N SER A 9 9.35 2.32 17.51
CA SER A 9 9.79 3.67 17.93
C SER A 9 10.22 4.56 16.76
N ASN A 10 10.61 3.96 15.64
CA ASN A 10 10.97 4.64 14.39
C ASN A 10 9.75 4.95 13.48
N LEU A 11 8.52 4.74 13.95
CA LEU A 11 7.31 5.10 13.21
C LEU A 11 7.14 6.62 13.20
N ASN A 12 7.55 7.23 12.07
CA ASN A 12 7.57 8.68 11.92
C ASN A 12 6.55 9.21 10.90
N GLY A 13 5.94 8.35 10.10
CA GLY A 13 4.90 8.78 9.18
C GLY A 13 3.85 7.74 8.87
N CYS A 14 2.64 8.21 8.55
CA CYS A 14 1.51 7.36 8.16
C CYS A 14 0.69 8.05 7.08
N SER A 15 0.22 7.25 6.12
CA SER A 15 -0.84 7.64 5.22
C SER A 15 -2.15 7.07 5.72
N PHE A 16 -3.27 7.76 5.45
CA PHE A 16 -4.61 7.34 5.86
C PHE A 16 -5.63 7.46 4.72
N ASP A 17 -6.74 6.74 4.85
CA ASP A 17 -7.88 6.91 3.98
C ASP A 17 -8.60 8.23 4.21
N LYS A 18 -9.31 8.68 3.17
CA LYS A 18 -10.18 9.87 3.23
C LYS A 18 -11.22 9.78 4.33
N GLY A 19 -11.69 8.58 4.65
CA GLY A 19 -12.67 8.35 5.71
C GLY A 19 -12.15 8.71 7.10
N CYS A 20 -10.83 8.73 7.29
CA CYS A 20 -10.19 9.07 8.56
C CYS A 20 -10.05 10.58 8.78
N TYR A 21 -10.39 11.41 7.80
CA TYR A 21 -10.19 12.85 7.92
C TYR A 21 -11.15 13.48 8.93
N SER A 22 -10.58 14.18 9.91
CA SER A 22 -11.24 15.22 10.70
C SER A 22 -10.19 16.26 11.13
N PRO A 23 -10.56 17.52 11.38
CA PRO A 23 -9.61 18.52 11.87
C PRO A 23 -8.90 18.08 13.15
N HIS A 24 -9.64 17.41 14.04
CA HIS A 24 -9.10 16.82 15.26
C HIS A 24 -8.06 15.74 15.01
N ASN A 25 -8.30 14.87 14.03
CA ASN A 25 -7.35 13.82 13.67
C ASN A 25 -6.08 14.40 13.07
N ILE A 26 -6.17 15.44 12.22
CA ILE A 26 -4.98 16.12 11.69
C ILE A 26 -4.10 16.60 12.86
N ILE A 27 -4.68 17.34 13.82
CA ILE A 27 -3.93 17.90 14.96
C ILE A 27 -3.27 16.78 15.77
N LYS A 28 -4.06 15.79 16.21
CA LYS A 28 -3.54 14.69 17.04
C LYS A 28 -2.51 13.82 16.32
N LEU A 29 -2.65 13.62 15.02
CA LEU A 29 -1.69 12.83 14.26
C LEU A 29 -0.39 13.58 14.05
N SER A 30 -0.45 14.90 13.80
CA SER A 30 0.73 15.75 13.65
C SER A 30 1.51 15.93 14.95
N GLU A 31 0.88 15.75 16.12
CA GLU A 31 1.59 15.67 17.41
C GLU A 31 2.37 14.36 17.59
N LEU A 32 1.95 13.30 16.89
CA LEU A 32 2.47 11.95 17.08
C LEU A 32 3.43 11.51 15.97
N LEU A 33 3.38 12.13 14.80
CA LEU A 33 4.08 11.72 13.59
C LEU A 33 4.66 12.95 12.88
N ASP A 34 5.86 12.80 12.34
CA ASP A 34 6.53 13.86 11.59
C ASP A 34 5.88 14.06 10.21
N SER A 35 5.33 12.99 9.62
CA SER A 35 4.68 13.02 8.31
C SER A 35 3.29 12.38 8.35
N VAL A 36 2.26 13.17 8.08
CA VAL A 36 0.86 12.74 8.07
C VAL A 36 0.25 13.00 6.71
N THR A 37 -0.05 11.93 5.96
CA THR A 37 -0.78 12.02 4.70
C THR A 37 -2.24 11.66 4.95
N LEU A 38 -3.06 12.67 5.25
CA LEU A 38 -4.49 12.50 5.54
C LEU A 38 -5.34 13.32 4.54
N PRO A 39 -5.85 12.70 3.46
CA PRO A 39 -6.59 13.41 2.43
C PRO A 39 -7.93 13.90 2.95
N LYS A 40 -8.21 15.18 2.72
CA LYS A 40 -9.41 15.87 3.19
C LYS A 40 -10.64 15.44 2.43
N LYS A 41 -11.75 15.34 3.17
CA LYS A 41 -13.07 15.04 2.60
C LYS A 41 -13.69 16.33 2.04
N GLY A 42 -14.27 16.24 0.83
CA GLY A 42 -15.01 17.34 0.22
C GLY A 42 -14.14 18.33 -0.55
N LYS A 43 -14.59 19.59 -0.63
CA LYS A 43 -13.91 20.66 -1.39
C LYS A 43 -12.65 21.13 -0.65
N LEU A 44 -11.53 21.15 -1.36
CA LEU A 44 -10.25 21.65 -0.86
C LEU A 44 -10.19 23.18 -0.93
N SER A 45 -9.62 23.81 0.10
CA SER A 45 -9.16 25.20 0.00
C SER A 45 -7.93 25.29 -0.90
N ALA A 46 -7.51 26.50 -1.26
CA ALA A 46 -6.29 26.70 -2.05
C ALA A 46 -5.05 26.11 -1.34
N ALA A 47 -4.92 26.34 -0.04
CA ALA A 47 -3.83 25.81 0.78
C ALA A 47 -3.87 24.28 0.89
N ASP A 48 -5.05 23.69 1.16
CA ASP A 48 -5.16 22.22 1.21
C ASP A 48 -4.82 21.59 -0.14
N LYS A 49 -5.18 22.25 -1.24
CA LYS A 49 -4.91 21.76 -2.59
C LYS A 49 -3.41 21.77 -2.90
N GLU A 50 -2.69 22.80 -2.50
CA GLU A 50 -1.22 22.87 -2.63
C GLU A 50 -0.55 21.71 -1.88
N ILE A 51 -1.00 21.43 -0.65
CA ILE A 51 -0.48 20.31 0.14
C ILE A 51 -0.81 18.96 -0.51
N GLU A 52 -2.09 18.69 -0.82
CA GLU A 52 -2.51 17.39 -1.35
C GLU A 52 -1.96 17.09 -2.75
N TYR A 53 -1.61 18.13 -3.52
CA TYR A 53 -1.10 18.00 -4.88
C TYR A 53 0.42 18.01 -4.93
N SER A 54 1.09 18.22 -3.79
CA SER A 54 2.53 18.02 -3.68
C SER A 54 2.91 16.59 -4.06
N GLU A 55 4.09 16.45 -4.66
CA GLU A 55 4.59 15.14 -5.11
C GLU A 55 4.71 14.13 -3.97
N GLU A 56 5.14 14.62 -2.79
CA GLU A 56 5.27 13.81 -1.59
C GLU A 56 3.92 13.27 -1.11
N PHE A 57 2.91 14.14 -1.02
CA PHE A 57 1.57 13.73 -0.58
C PHE A 57 0.96 12.70 -1.54
N ILE A 58 1.10 12.92 -2.84
CA ILE A 58 0.63 11.97 -3.87
C ILE A 58 1.36 10.63 -3.75
N ARG A 59 2.69 10.64 -3.56
CA ARG A 59 3.49 9.43 -3.41
C ARG A 59 3.07 8.62 -2.20
N GLU A 60 2.91 9.26 -1.05
CA GLU A 60 2.51 8.60 0.19
C GLU A 60 1.07 8.07 0.11
N ARG A 61 0.16 8.86 -0.47
CA ARG A 61 -1.24 8.44 -0.66
C ARG A 61 -1.38 7.23 -1.58
N LYS A 62 -0.50 7.08 -2.58
CA LYS A 62 -0.49 5.91 -3.48
C LYS A 62 -0.13 4.59 -2.78
N LYS A 63 0.34 4.61 -1.52
CA LYS A 63 0.58 3.39 -0.74
C LYS A 63 -0.73 2.67 -0.39
N HIS A 64 -1.85 3.36 -0.20
CA HIS A 64 -3.14 2.71 0.11
C HIS A 64 -3.69 1.88 -1.06
N PRO A 65 -3.85 2.43 -2.28
CA PRO A 65 -4.32 1.62 -3.41
C PRO A 65 -3.44 0.39 -3.65
N ALA A 66 -2.14 0.45 -3.35
CA ALA A 66 -1.25 -0.71 -3.46
C ALA A 66 -1.61 -1.81 -2.44
N VAL A 67 -1.92 -1.43 -1.20
CA VAL A 67 -2.38 -2.36 -0.16
C VAL A 67 -3.75 -2.93 -0.50
N GLU A 68 -4.71 -2.09 -0.89
CA GLU A 68 -6.06 -2.54 -1.31
C GLU A 68 -5.98 -3.49 -2.50
N SER A 69 -5.15 -3.18 -3.49
CA SER A 69 -4.92 -4.05 -4.64
C SER A 69 -4.33 -5.40 -4.22
N ALA A 70 -3.41 -5.43 -3.24
CA ALA A 70 -2.84 -6.66 -2.72
C ALA A 70 -3.88 -7.50 -1.95
N ILE A 71 -4.75 -6.86 -1.15
CA ILE A 71 -5.86 -7.51 -0.45
C ILE A 71 -6.86 -8.10 -1.44
N ASN A 72 -7.36 -7.30 -2.38
CA ASN A 72 -8.27 -7.78 -3.42
C ASN A 72 -7.65 -8.94 -4.22
N ALA A 73 -6.34 -8.94 -4.42
CA ALA A 73 -5.69 -10.05 -5.08
C ALA A 73 -5.66 -11.31 -4.20
N LEU A 74 -5.53 -11.21 -2.87
CA LEU A 74 -5.74 -12.38 -1.99
C LEU A 74 -7.14 -12.98 -2.20
N GLU A 75 -8.17 -12.14 -2.20
CA GLU A 75 -9.58 -12.52 -2.39
C GLU A 75 -9.82 -13.19 -3.76
N ASN A 76 -9.32 -12.59 -4.84
CA ASN A 76 -9.47 -13.14 -6.20
C ASN A 76 -8.81 -14.53 -6.35
N HIS A 77 -7.84 -14.86 -5.51
CA HIS A 77 -7.19 -16.16 -5.50
C HIS A 77 -7.68 -17.09 -4.38
N GLY A 78 -8.73 -16.71 -3.64
CA GLY A 78 -9.32 -17.49 -2.54
C GLY A 78 -8.40 -17.68 -1.34
N LEU A 79 -7.40 -16.81 -1.18
CA LEU A 79 -6.43 -16.85 -0.08
C LEU A 79 -6.91 -16.10 1.18
N ASP A 80 -8.09 -15.50 1.10
CA ASP A 80 -8.82 -14.86 2.19
C ASP A 80 -9.73 -15.84 2.96
N LEU A 81 -9.88 -17.07 2.47
CA LEU A 81 -10.73 -18.10 3.06
C LEU A 81 -9.97 -18.96 4.09
N CYS A 82 -10.61 -19.19 5.25
CA CYS A 82 -10.16 -20.14 6.27
C CYS A 82 -11.32 -21.10 6.60
N PRO A 83 -11.40 -22.27 5.94
CA PRO A 83 -12.41 -23.30 6.21
C PRO A 83 -12.26 -23.94 7.60
N ASP A 84 -11.05 -23.95 8.14
CA ASP A 84 -10.76 -24.50 9.44
C ASP A 84 -11.18 -23.55 10.57
N HIS A 85 -11.59 -24.14 11.69
CA HIS A 85 -11.89 -23.39 12.91
C HIS A 85 -10.67 -23.35 13.85
N GLY A 86 -10.59 -22.28 14.64
CA GLY A 86 -9.53 -22.11 15.64
C GLY A 86 -8.24 -21.51 15.11
N ILE A 87 -7.34 -21.16 16.05
CA ILE A 87 -6.14 -20.39 15.76
C ILE A 87 -5.12 -21.16 14.90
N ASP A 88 -5.04 -22.48 15.07
CA ASP A 88 -4.09 -23.29 14.30
C ASP A 88 -4.48 -23.37 12.83
N GLY A 89 -5.77 -23.56 12.54
CA GLY A 89 -6.32 -23.46 11.19
C GLY A 89 -6.03 -22.09 10.58
N PHE A 90 -6.40 -21.03 11.29
CA PHE A 90 -6.14 -19.65 10.86
C PHE A 90 -4.65 -19.41 10.53
N ASN A 91 -3.73 -19.82 11.40
CA ASN A 91 -2.30 -19.67 11.17
C ASN A 91 -1.82 -20.42 9.93
N ARG A 92 -2.34 -21.63 9.67
CA ARG A 92 -2.02 -22.40 8.45
C ARG A 92 -2.44 -21.65 7.19
N TYR A 93 -3.67 -21.14 7.16
CA TYR A 93 -4.19 -20.44 5.98
C TYR A 93 -3.52 -19.09 5.76
N VAL A 94 -3.20 -18.36 6.83
CA VAL A 94 -2.39 -17.13 6.74
C VAL A 94 -1.00 -17.43 6.18
N ALA A 95 -0.33 -18.48 6.67
CA ALA A 95 0.98 -18.88 6.16
C ALA A 95 0.91 -19.24 4.67
N LEU A 96 -0.10 -20.02 4.27
CA LEU A 96 -0.35 -20.37 2.86
C LEU A 96 -0.57 -19.13 1.99
N ALA A 97 -1.41 -18.19 2.44
CA ALA A 97 -1.68 -16.94 1.74
C ALA A 97 -0.39 -16.13 1.50
N VAL A 98 0.41 -15.95 2.55
CA VAL A 98 1.70 -15.23 2.47
C VAL A 98 2.65 -15.91 1.49
N THR A 99 2.83 -17.24 1.60
CA THR A 99 3.71 -17.99 0.70
C THR A 99 3.25 -17.91 -0.76
N ALA A 100 1.95 -18.12 -1.02
CA ALA A 100 1.39 -18.09 -2.36
C ALA A 100 1.54 -16.71 -3.02
N ARG A 101 1.25 -15.62 -2.30
CA ARG A 101 1.46 -14.25 -2.83
C ARG A 101 2.92 -13.95 -3.11
N ASN A 102 3.84 -14.38 -2.25
CA ASN A 102 5.26 -14.19 -2.49
C ASN A 102 5.71 -14.88 -3.80
N ILE A 103 5.23 -16.11 -4.06
CA ILE A 103 5.51 -16.82 -5.32
C ILE A 103 4.95 -16.06 -6.52
N GLN A 104 3.71 -15.57 -6.45
CA GLN A 104 3.10 -14.79 -7.52
C GLN A 104 3.87 -13.48 -7.81
N ILE A 105 4.29 -12.77 -6.76
CA ILE A 105 5.08 -11.54 -6.88
C ILE A 105 6.43 -11.84 -7.55
N LEU A 106 7.13 -12.89 -7.13
CA LEU A 106 8.38 -13.33 -7.75
C LEU A 106 8.18 -13.66 -9.23
N GLY A 107 7.11 -14.38 -9.56
CA GLY A 107 6.72 -14.68 -10.94
C GLY A 107 6.53 -13.42 -11.77
N ASN A 108 5.81 -12.42 -11.24
CA ASN A 108 5.61 -11.14 -11.92
C ASN A 108 6.94 -10.40 -12.14
N ILE A 109 7.83 -10.36 -11.14
CA ILE A 109 9.15 -9.72 -11.26
C ILE A 109 9.97 -10.38 -12.38
N ILE A 110 9.94 -11.71 -12.50
CA ILE A 110 10.65 -12.44 -13.55
C ILE A 110 10.07 -12.09 -14.92
N GLN A 111 8.74 -12.11 -15.06
CA GLN A 111 8.06 -11.76 -16.31
C GLN A 111 8.35 -10.32 -16.74
N GLU A 112 8.30 -9.37 -15.81
CA GLU A 112 8.64 -7.97 -16.08
C GLU A 112 10.09 -7.81 -16.57
N LYS A 113 11.04 -8.50 -15.95
CA LYS A 113 12.44 -8.48 -16.37
C LYS A 113 12.57 -8.98 -17.81
N GLU A 114 11.88 -10.07 -18.16
CA GLU A 114 11.92 -10.61 -19.52
C GLU A 114 11.24 -9.69 -20.53
N LEU A 115 10.08 -9.14 -20.22
CA LEU A 115 9.40 -8.15 -21.05
C LEU A 115 10.28 -6.92 -21.34
N ARG A 116 11.03 -6.44 -20.33
CA ARG A 116 11.99 -5.33 -20.52
C ARG A 116 13.12 -5.72 -21.48
N LYS A 117 13.65 -6.94 -21.39
CA LYS A 117 14.67 -7.44 -22.33
C LYS A 117 14.12 -7.54 -23.75
N GLN A 118 12.92 -8.08 -23.92
CA GLN A 118 12.27 -8.19 -25.24
C GLN A 118 12.02 -6.81 -25.86
N LYS A 119 11.54 -5.83 -25.09
CA LYS A 119 11.35 -4.45 -25.56
C LYS A 119 12.68 -3.83 -26.04
N ARG A 120 13.78 -4.05 -25.31
CA ARG A 120 15.13 -3.59 -25.72
C ARG A 120 15.57 -4.24 -27.03
N ARG A 121 15.45 -5.58 -27.15
CA ARG A 121 15.78 -6.32 -28.39
C ARG A 121 14.97 -5.82 -29.59
N LYS A 122 13.65 -5.60 -29.41
CA LYS A 122 12.77 -5.06 -30.46
C LYS A 122 13.21 -3.66 -30.89
N LYS A 123 13.57 -2.78 -29.94
CA LYS A 123 14.08 -1.43 -30.24
C LYS A 123 15.38 -1.47 -31.07
N HIS A 124 16.33 -2.34 -30.70
CA HIS A 124 17.56 -2.50 -31.48
C HIS A 124 17.29 -3.04 -32.89
N ARG A 125 16.39 -4.01 -33.04
CA ARG A 125 16.02 -4.56 -34.36
C ARG A 125 15.31 -3.54 -35.25
N LEU A 126 14.59 -2.58 -34.68
CA LEU A 126 13.92 -1.51 -35.44
C LEU A 126 14.86 -0.34 -35.79
N ALA A 127 16.02 -0.26 -35.14
CA ALA A 127 17.01 0.79 -35.36
C ALA A 127 18.17 0.35 -36.29
N ALA A 128 18.23 -0.94 -36.63
CA ALA A 128 19.12 -1.53 -37.62
C ALA A 128 18.37 -1.72 -38.93
#